data_AF-A0A923VKV9-F1
#
_entry.id   AF-A0A923VKV9-F1
#
_cell.length_a   1.000
_cell.length_b   1.000
_cell.length_c   1.000
_cell.angle_alpha   90.00
_cell.angle_beta   90.00
_cell.angle_gamma   90.00
#
_symmetry.space_group_name_H-M   'P 1'
#
loop_
_entity.id
_entity.type
_entity.pdbx_description
1 polymer ?
#
loop_
_entity_poly.entity_id
_entity_poly.type
_entity_poly.pdbx_seq_one_letter_code
_entity_poly.pdbx_strand_id
1 'polypeptide(L)'
;MNSKKSIAEDNREHSNSFLLESALQGEKMNYFTRLEIVQKSNDELLIASGDKHFVNTIYAINLGASVYLYKSKYIWMDLGGMATLNLFNQELETFYGQSPVSVMGFLRLVPPRIGKMKM
;
A
#
# COMPACT_ATOMS: atom_id res chain seq x y z
N MET A 1 46.71 -12.62 24.18
CA MET A 1 46.35 -13.60 23.14
C MET A 1 44.83 -13.67 23.06
N ASN A 2 44.28 -13.05 22.02
CA ASN A 2 42.93 -13.16 21.41
C ASN A 2 41.68 -13.14 22.31
N SER A 3 41.23 -11.92 22.58
CA SER A 3 39.82 -11.59 22.77
C SER A 3 39.03 -11.99 21.52
N LYS A 4 38.24 -13.06 21.63
CA LYS A 4 37.25 -13.44 20.60
C LYS A 4 36.20 -12.33 20.56
N LYS A 5 36.37 -11.37 19.65
CA LYS A 5 35.29 -10.51 19.19
C LYS A 5 34.16 -11.43 18.71
N SER A 6 33.06 -11.42 19.44
CA SER A 6 31.77 -11.90 18.97
C SER A 6 31.48 -11.20 17.65
N ILE A 7 31.62 -11.94 16.56
CA ILE A 7 31.07 -11.53 15.27
C ILE A 7 29.57 -11.63 15.50
N ALA A 8 28.93 -10.51 15.82
CA ALA A 8 27.49 -10.42 15.68
C ALA A 8 27.22 -10.72 14.21
N GLU A 9 26.62 -11.89 13.94
CA GLU A 9 26.04 -12.16 12.63
C GLU A 9 25.12 -10.99 12.33
N ASP A 10 25.46 -10.26 11.26
CA ASP A 10 24.65 -9.19 10.71
C ASP A 10 23.43 -9.85 10.07
N ASN A 11 22.47 -10.27 10.91
CA ASN A 11 21.17 -10.83 10.52
C ASN A 11 20.29 -9.71 9.95
N ARG A 12 20.74 -9.11 8.84
CA ARG A 12 19.91 -8.20 8.05
C ARG A 12 19.05 -9.04 7.14
N GLU A 13 17.84 -9.29 7.56
CA GLU A 13 16.82 -9.83 6.68
C GLU A 13 16.57 -8.81 5.56
N HIS A 14 16.74 -9.25 4.32
CA HIS A 14 16.59 -8.40 3.14
C HIS A 14 15.14 -8.45 2.67
N SER A 15 14.37 -7.41 2.98
CA SER A 15 13.03 -7.19 2.42
C SER A 15 13.12 -6.33 1.15
N ASN A 16 12.49 -6.75 0.06
CA ASN A 16 12.35 -5.95 -1.15
C ASN A 16 10.89 -5.53 -1.35
N SER A 17 10.67 -4.33 -1.87
CA SER A 17 9.35 -3.86 -2.27
C SER A 17 9.40 -3.17 -3.63
N PHE A 18 8.43 -3.45 -4.48
CA PHE A 18 8.26 -2.81 -5.78
C PHE A 18 6.85 -2.22 -5.88
N LEU A 19 6.76 -0.99 -6.36
CA LEU A 19 5.50 -0.28 -6.56
C LEU A 19 5.48 0.34 -7.96
N LEU A 20 4.44 0.02 -8.72
CA LEU A 20 4.12 0.65 -9.99
C LEU A 20 2.75 1.31 -9.88
N GLU A 21 2.70 2.62 -10.12
CA GLU A 21 1.48 3.40 -10.09
C GLU A 21 1.23 4.08 -11.43
N SER A 22 -0.04 4.09 -11.84
CA SER A 22 -0.50 4.89 -12.98
C SER A 22 -1.75 5.64 -12.55
N ALA A 23 -1.79 6.94 -12.87
CA ALA A 23 -2.90 7.81 -12.55
C ALA A 23 -3.23 8.69 -13.77
N LEU A 24 -4.47 8.60 -14.22
CA LEU A 24 -5.01 9.41 -15.30
C LEU A 24 -6.06 10.36 -14.73
N GLN A 25 -5.77 11.66 -14.78
CA GLN A 25 -6.69 12.71 -14.34
C GLN A 25 -7.36 13.36 -15.56
N GLY A 26 -8.68 13.25 -15.63
CA GLY A 26 -9.52 13.95 -16.58
C GLY A 26 -10.31 15.09 -15.93
N GLU A 27 -11.10 15.81 -16.72
CA GLU A 27 -11.87 16.95 -16.20
C GLU A 27 -12.99 16.55 -15.23
N LYS A 28 -13.62 15.39 -15.48
CA LYS A 28 -14.74 14.89 -14.67
C LYS A 28 -14.44 13.59 -13.95
N MET A 29 -13.47 12.82 -14.44
CA MET A 29 -13.17 11.49 -13.90
C MET A 29 -11.67 11.30 -13.77
N ASN A 30 -11.27 10.59 -12.73
CA ASN A 30 -9.91 10.15 -12.53
C ASN A 30 -9.87 8.64 -12.39
N TYR A 31 -8.88 8.02 -13.01
CA TYR A 31 -8.61 6.59 -12.90
C TYR A 31 -7.23 6.39 -12.32
N PHE A 32 -7.08 5.39 -11.47
CA PHE A 32 -5.78 5.04 -10.93
C PHE A 32 -5.65 3.54 -10.78
N THR A 33 -4.43 3.06 -10.95
CA THR A 33 -4.05 1.68 -10.74
C THR A 33 -2.73 1.62 -9.99
N ARG A 34 -2.59 0.65 -9.10
CA ARG A 34 -1.35 0.40 -8.36
C ARG A 34 -1.08 -1.09 -8.28
N LEU A 35 0.10 -1.49 -8.73
CA LEU A 35 0.66 -2.81 -8.51
C LEU A 35 1.73 -2.70 -7.42
N GLU A 36 1.62 -3.54 -6.40
CA GLU A 36 2.54 -3.58 -5.29
C GLU A 36 3.01 -5.03 -5.08
N ILE A 37 4.31 -5.19 -4.87
CA ILE A 37 4.95 -6.47 -4.55
C ILE A 37 5.81 -6.22 -3.33
N VAL A 38 5.52 -6.89 -2.22
CA VAL A 38 6.27 -6.75 -0.97
C VAL A 38 6.76 -8.12 -0.52
N GLN A 39 8.04 -8.21 -0.22
CA GLN A 39 8.64 -9.38 0.42
C GLN A 39 8.81 -9.10 1.91
N LYS A 40 8.30 -10.01 2.75
CA LYS A 40 8.38 -9.93 4.21
C LYS A 40 8.73 -11.29 4.80
N SER A 41 9.66 -11.34 5.74
CA SER A 41 9.99 -12.58 6.46
C SER A 41 8.92 -12.91 7.50
N ASN A 42 8.92 -14.15 8.00
CA ASN A 42 8.07 -14.54 9.12
C ASN A 42 8.41 -13.77 10.41
N ASP A 43 9.68 -13.45 10.65
CA ASP A 43 10.10 -12.63 11.80
C ASP A 43 9.54 -11.19 11.69
N GLU A 44 9.59 -10.59 10.50
CA GLU A 44 9.00 -9.27 10.22
C GLU A 44 7.47 -9.25 10.33
N LEU A 45 6.81 -10.36 9.99
CA LEU A 45 5.36 -10.52 10.10
C LEU A 45 4.91 -11.00 11.48
N LEU A 46 5.85 -11.23 12.42
CA LEU A 46 5.58 -11.78 13.75
C LEU A 46 4.81 -13.11 13.71
N ILE A 47 5.05 -13.92 12.68
CA ILE A 47 4.44 -15.24 12.50
C ILE A 47 5.24 -16.25 13.30
N ALA A 48 4.58 -16.91 14.26
CA ALA A 48 5.17 -17.98 15.04
C ALA A 48 5.32 -19.26 14.18
N SER A 49 6.30 -19.26 13.28
CA SER A 49 6.69 -20.40 12.44
C SER A 49 8.04 -20.98 12.86
N GLY A 50 8.27 -22.25 12.55
CA GLY A 50 9.57 -22.90 12.76
C GLY A 50 10.68 -22.34 11.86
N ASP A 51 10.32 -21.70 10.74
CA ASP A 51 11.26 -21.02 9.83
C ASP A 51 11.02 -19.51 9.85
N LYS A 52 11.82 -18.79 10.65
CA LYS A 52 11.74 -17.34 10.83
C LYS A 52 12.17 -16.56 9.58
N HIS A 53 13.08 -17.14 8.80
CA HIS A 53 13.67 -16.49 7.63
C HIS A 53 12.89 -16.76 6.34
N PHE A 54 11.82 -17.55 6.41
CA PHE A 54 10.94 -17.78 5.29
C PHE A 54 10.35 -16.45 4.78
N VAL A 55 10.58 -16.16 3.51
CA VAL A 55 10.17 -14.91 2.85
C VAL A 55 8.82 -15.11 2.17
N ASN A 56 7.81 -14.43 2.68
CA ASN A 56 6.50 -14.32 2.05
C ASN A 56 6.51 -13.20 1.02
N THR A 57 5.96 -13.47 -0.16
CA THR A 57 5.71 -12.44 -1.17
C THR A 57 4.22 -12.13 -1.21
N ILE A 58 3.90 -10.84 -1.07
CA ILE A 58 2.54 -10.32 -1.07
C ILE A 58 2.40 -9.45 -2.32
N TYR A 59 1.41 -9.77 -3.15
CA TYR A 59 1.06 -8.98 -4.32
C TYR A 59 -0.26 -8.27 -4.06
N ALA A 60 -0.32 -6.97 -4.35
CA ALA A 60 -1.56 -6.20 -4.30
C ALA A 60 -1.80 -5.46 -5.62
N ILE A 61 -2.97 -5.67 -6.20
CA ILE A 61 -3.44 -4.98 -7.41
C ILE A 61 -4.62 -4.10 -7.02
N ASN A 62 -4.48 -2.80 -7.18
CA ASN A 62 -5.52 -1.83 -6.88
C ASN A 62 -6.03 -1.20 -8.18
N LEU A 63 -7.34 -1.16 -8.35
CA LEU A 63 -8.01 -0.47 -9.45
C LEU A 63 -9.03 0.47 -8.86
N GLY A 64 -8.93 1.76 -9.18
CA GLY A 64 -9.82 2.76 -8.64
C GLY A 64 -10.22 3.83 -9.65
N ALA A 65 -11.36 4.43 -9.36
CA ALA A 65 -11.91 5.52 -10.13
C ALA A 65 -12.58 6.53 -9.19
N SER A 66 -12.58 7.79 -9.59
CA SER A 66 -13.34 8.85 -8.92
C SER A 66 -13.99 9.77 -9.92
N VAL A 67 -15.12 10.34 -9.53
CA VAL A 67 -15.82 11.37 -10.27
C VAL A 67 -15.77 12.68 -9.51
N TYR A 68 -15.53 13.75 -10.24
CA TYR A 68 -15.57 15.10 -9.76
C TYR A 68 -17.01 15.52 -9.52
N LEU A 69 -17.38 15.76 -8.26
CA LEU A 69 -18.75 16.12 -7.90
C LEU A 69 -18.96 17.63 -7.89
N TYR A 70 -18.00 18.39 -7.35
CA TYR A 70 -18.21 19.81 -7.09
C TYR A 70 -16.91 20.61 -6.99
N LYS A 71 -16.88 21.78 -7.66
CA LYS A 71 -15.81 22.79 -7.57
C LYS A 71 -16.36 24.10 -7.05
N SER A 72 -15.77 24.62 -5.98
CA SER A 72 -15.94 26.01 -5.58
C SER A 72 -14.61 26.64 -5.20
N LYS A 73 -14.65 27.94 -4.93
CA LYS A 73 -13.52 28.68 -4.34
C LYS A 73 -13.20 28.24 -2.90
N TYR A 74 -14.08 27.46 -2.26
CA TYR A 74 -13.96 27.05 -0.86
C TYR A 74 -13.67 25.56 -0.67
N ILE A 75 -14.07 24.72 -1.62
CA ILE A 75 -13.93 23.27 -1.52
C ILE A 75 -14.06 22.62 -2.88
N TRP A 76 -13.23 21.60 -3.12
CA TRP A 76 -13.34 20.67 -4.24
C TRP A 76 -13.67 19.29 -3.70
N MET A 77 -14.60 18.58 -4.33
CA MET A 77 -15.14 17.32 -3.85
C MET A 77 -15.17 16.26 -4.94
N ASP A 78 -14.62 15.08 -4.63
CA ASP A 78 -14.66 13.90 -5.48
C ASP A 78 -15.24 12.70 -4.71
N LEU A 79 -16.02 11.88 -5.40
CA LEU A 79 -16.49 10.61 -4.89
C LEU A 79 -15.84 9.50 -5.71
N GLY A 80 -15.26 8.52 -5.04
CA GLY A 80 -14.57 7.43 -5.71
C GLY A 80 -14.69 6.11 -5.00
N GLY A 81 -14.20 5.09 -5.71
CA GLY A 81 -14.08 3.75 -5.20
C GLY A 81 -12.78 3.10 -5.68
N MET A 82 -12.36 2.08 -4.95
CA MET A 82 -11.21 1.25 -5.27
C MET A 82 -11.57 -0.20 -4.97
N ALA A 83 -11.16 -1.11 -5.85
CA ALA A 83 -11.11 -2.53 -5.59
C ALA A 83 -9.65 -2.97 -5.51
N THR A 84 -9.36 -3.88 -4.58
CA THR A 84 -8.03 -4.43 -4.38
C THR A 84 -8.09 -5.95 -4.45
N LEU A 85 -7.14 -6.54 -5.17
CA LEU A 85 -6.86 -7.97 -5.16
C LEU A 85 -5.51 -8.21 -4.49
N ASN A 86 -5.50 -8.96 -3.39
CA ASN A 86 -4.32 -9.39 -2.66
C ASN A 86 -4.07 -10.87 -2.93
N LEU A 87 -2.85 -11.20 -3.33
CA LEU A 87 -2.39 -12.57 -3.53
C LEU A 87 -1.20 -12.82 -2.61
N PHE A 88 -1.29 -13.85 -1.78
CA PHE A 88 -0.28 -14.24 -0.81
C PHE A 88 -0.32 -15.76 -0.58
N ASN A 89 0.71 -16.29 0.07
CA ASN A 89 0.82 -17.72 0.36
C ASN A 89 -0.26 -18.18 1.36
N GLN A 90 -0.68 -19.45 1.27
CA GLN A 90 -1.71 -20.03 2.16
C GLN A 90 -1.39 -19.89 3.66
N GLU A 91 -0.10 -19.86 4.03
CA GLU A 91 0.35 -19.64 5.40
C GLU A 91 -0.12 -18.29 5.97
N LEU A 92 -0.32 -17.29 5.10
CA LEU A 92 -0.79 -15.96 5.47
C LEU A 92 -2.33 -15.86 5.58
N GLU A 93 -3.09 -16.84 5.10
CA GLU A 93 -4.56 -16.82 5.17
C GLU A 93 -5.09 -16.79 6.62
N THR A 94 -4.36 -17.40 7.56
CA THR A 94 -4.73 -17.39 8.98
C THR A 94 -4.68 -15.98 9.58
N PHE A 95 -3.83 -15.10 9.04
CA PHE A 95 -3.59 -13.75 9.55
C PHE A 95 -4.32 -12.67 8.74
N TYR A 96 -4.39 -12.85 7.42
CA TYR A 96 -4.93 -11.87 6.48
C TYR A 96 -6.35 -12.23 5.97
N GLY A 97 -6.86 -13.39 6.35
CA GLY A 97 -8.15 -13.90 5.93
C GLY A 97 -8.11 -14.57 4.55
N GLN A 98 -9.21 -15.23 4.20
CA GLN A 98 -9.33 -16.01 2.96
C GLN A 98 -9.86 -15.20 1.77
N SER A 99 -10.33 -13.96 1.99
CA SER A 99 -10.85 -13.13 0.91
C SER A 99 -9.71 -12.38 0.24
N PRO A 100 -9.32 -12.72 -1.01
CA PRO A 100 -8.29 -11.99 -1.71
C PRO A 100 -8.80 -10.63 -2.20
N VAL A 101 -10.10 -10.37 -2.16
CA VAL A 101 -10.71 -9.15 -2.71
C VAL A 101 -11.19 -8.23 -1.58
N SER A 102 -10.92 -6.93 -1.73
CA SER A 102 -11.50 -5.87 -0.91
C SER A 102 -12.01 -4.72 -1.77
N VAL A 103 -12.97 -3.96 -1.25
CA VAL A 103 -13.52 -2.76 -1.89
C VAL A 103 -13.56 -1.61 -0.89
N MET A 104 -13.30 -0.40 -1.37
CA MET A 104 -13.31 0.81 -0.57
C MET A 104 -14.01 1.93 -1.34
N GLY A 105 -15.01 2.55 -0.73
CA GLY A 105 -15.56 3.83 -1.17
C GLY A 105 -14.90 4.98 -0.42
N PHE A 106 -14.66 6.10 -1.09
CA PHE A 106 -14.08 7.28 -0.45
C PHE A 106 -14.68 8.58 -0.99
N LEU A 107 -14.75 9.58 -0.11
CA LEU A 107 -15.05 10.96 -0.46
C LEU A 107 -13.79 11.80 -0.22
N ARG A 108 -13.29 12.48 -1.26
CA ARG A 108 -12.12 13.36 -1.18
C ARG A 108 -12.59 14.80 -1.10
N LEU A 109 -12.25 15.47 0.00
CA LEU A 109 -12.48 16.90 0.20
C LEU A 109 -11.14 17.62 0.14
N VAL A 110 -10.95 18.45 -0.89
CA VAL A 110 -9.72 19.23 -1.08
C VAL A 110 -10.01 20.70 -0.76
N PRO A 111 -9.45 21.25 0.33
CA PRO A 111 -9.54 22.67 0.61
C PRO A 111 -8.71 23.47 -0.41
N PRO A 112 -9.09 24.73 -0.70
CA PRO A 112 -8.30 25.61 -1.55
C PRO A 112 -6.93 25.87 -0.91
N ARG A 113 -5.91 26.04 -1.75
CA ARG A 113 -4.61 26.53 -1.26
C ARG A 113 -4.82 27.92 -0.67
N ILE A 114 -4.53 28.08 0.63
CA ILE A 114 -4.47 29.39 1.29
C ILE A 114 -3.17 30.08 0.84
N GLY A 115 -3.17 30.56 -0.40
CA GLY A 115 -2.17 31.49 -0.91
C GLY A 115 -2.73 32.90 -0.73
N LYS A 116 -1.98 33.79 -0.07
CA LYS A 116 -2.37 35.19 0.17
C LYS A 116 -2.98 35.81 -1.10
N MET A 117 -4.27 36.11 -1.05
CA MET A 117 -4.86 37.11 -1.95
C MET A 117 -4.08 38.40 -1.69
N LYS A 118 -3.25 38.81 -2.65
CA LYS A 118 -2.86 40.22 -2.73
C LYS A 118 -4.13 40.98 -3.10
N MET A 119 -4.56 41.86 -2.19
CA MET A 119 -5.51 42.93 -2.48
C MET A 119 -4.89 43.90 -3.49
#